data_AF-A0A9D5VTP4-F1
#
_entry.id   AF-A0A9D5VTP4-F1
#
_cell.length_a   1.000
_cell.length_b   1.000
_cell.length_c   1.000
_cell.angle_alpha   90.00
_cell.angle_beta   90.00
_cell.angle_gamma   90.00
#
_symmetry.space_group_name_H-M   'P 1'
#
loop_
_entity.id
_entity.type
_entity.pdbx_description
1 polymer ?
#
loop_
_entity_poly.entity_id
_entity_poly.type
_entity_poly.pdbx_seq_one_letter_code
_entity_poly.pdbx_strand_id
1 'polypeptide(L)'
;MKNLKLTLIIFTIFLYATEALAITKHAVLIGIKEYQLPRLNNLKGTVNDVISIKEMLMANYGFESSNIKTLIDNQATRSSILEATNNLKLTTKPNDFVFIYFSGHGTSSAQLPMEQYTGGLFLYTNCYVFSHQNCVKTENF
;
A
#
# COMPACT_ATOMS: atom_id res chain seq x y z
N MET A 1 35.13 -16.44 36.93
CA MET A 1 33.76 -15.87 37.01
C MET A 1 33.59 -14.49 36.36
N LYS A 2 34.60 -13.60 36.32
CA LYS A 2 34.48 -12.26 35.69
C LYS A 2 34.21 -12.32 34.17
N ASN A 3 34.81 -13.27 33.46
CA ASN A 3 34.65 -13.40 32.02
C ASN A 3 33.24 -13.89 31.62
N LEU A 4 32.60 -14.74 32.43
CA LEU A 4 31.26 -15.27 32.17
C LEU A 4 30.18 -14.17 32.20
N LYS A 5 30.27 -13.23 33.17
CA LYS A 5 29.37 -12.08 33.23
C LYS A 5 29.53 -11.16 32.02
N LEU A 6 30.76 -10.96 31.56
CA LEU A 6 31.04 -10.16 30.37
C LEU A 6 30.51 -10.83 29.10
N THR A 7 30.68 -12.15 28.96
CA THR A 7 30.13 -12.91 27.83
C THR A 7 28.60 -12.86 27.80
N LEU A 8 27.95 -12.98 28.96
CA LEU A 8 26.49 -12.85 29.07
C LEU A 8 26.03 -11.45 28.63
N ILE A 9 26.68 -10.38 29.08
CA ILE A 9 26.32 -9.00 28.70
C ILE A 9 26.48 -8.78 27.18
N ILE A 10 27.57 -9.26 26.58
CA ILE A 10 27.80 -9.14 25.13
C ILE A 10 26.73 -9.91 24.36
N PHE A 11 26.37 -11.12 24.80
CA PHE A 11 25.34 -11.93 24.16
C PHE A 11 23.96 -11.24 24.23
N THR A 12 23.61 -10.64 25.37
CA THR A 12 22.36 -9.89 25.50
C THR A 12 22.35 -8.63 24.61
N ILE A 13 23.44 -7.87 24.56
CA ILE A 13 23.56 -6.70 23.67
C ILE A 13 23.43 -7.13 22.20
N PHE A 14 24.04 -8.26 21.84
CA PHE A 14 23.97 -8.80 20.48
C PHE A 14 22.53 -9.20 20.11
N LEU A 15 21.79 -9.85 21.02
CA LEU A 15 20.37 -10.16 20.83
C LEU A 15 19.54 -8.89 20.56
N TYR A 16 19.72 -7.82 21.35
CA TYR A 16 18.99 -6.55 21.14
C TYR A 16 19.38 -5.83 19.85
N ALA A 17 20.63 -5.91 19.41
CA ALA A 17 21.09 -5.24 18.19
C ALA A 17 20.45 -5.83 16.91
N THR A 18 20.07 -7.12 16.93
CA THR A 18 19.46 -7.77 15.76
C THR A 18 18.07 -7.23 15.43
N GLU A 19 17.24 -6.95 16.44
CA GLU A 19 15.91 -6.36 16.23
C GLU A 19 16.01 -4.94 15.65
N ALA A 20 17.02 -4.17 16.05
CA ALA A 20 17.24 -2.81 15.57
C ALA A 20 17.67 -2.75 14.08
N LEU A 21 18.24 -3.83 13.55
CA LEU A 21 18.71 -3.97 12.16
C LEU A 21 17.78 -4.87 11.31
N ALA A 22 16.67 -5.34 11.86
CA ALA A 22 15.75 -6.21 11.13
C ALA A 22 15.02 -5.42 10.03
N ILE A 23 15.11 -5.91 8.79
CA ILE A 23 14.38 -5.38 7.65
C ILE A 23 12.90 -5.71 7.83
N THR A 24 12.04 -4.69 7.81
CA THR A 24 10.59 -4.88 7.84
C THR A 24 9.98 -4.71 6.46
N LYS A 25 8.91 -5.48 6.19
CA LYS A 25 8.20 -5.46 4.90
C LYS A 25 6.79 -4.95 5.11
N HIS A 26 6.41 -3.94 4.34
CA HIS A 26 5.13 -3.25 4.44
C HIS A 26 4.40 -3.30 3.12
N ALA A 27 3.09 -3.51 3.15
CA ALA A 27 2.28 -3.49 1.94
C ALA A 27 1.00 -2.67 2.07
N VAL A 28 0.63 -2.01 0.97
CA VAL A 28 -0.70 -1.42 0.78
C VAL A 28 -1.32 -2.07 -0.46
N LEU A 29 -2.40 -2.81 -0.27
CA LEU A 29 -3.09 -3.55 -1.32
C LEU A 29 -4.47 -2.95 -1.54
N ILE A 30 -4.75 -2.53 -2.77
CA ILE A 30 -5.96 -1.79 -3.12
C ILE A 30 -6.70 -2.58 -4.21
N GLY A 31 -7.98 -2.84 -3.99
CA GLY A 31 -8.83 -3.54 -4.95
C GLY A 31 -10.20 -2.88 -5.04
N ILE A 32 -10.59 -2.47 -6.24
CA ILE A 32 -11.88 -1.83 -6.48
C ILE A 32 -12.63 -2.57 -7.57
N LYS A 33 -13.65 -3.30 -7.15
CA LYS A 33 -14.58 -4.03 -8.00
C LYS A 33 -15.77 -3.14 -8.36
N GLU A 34 -16.32 -2.44 -7.38
CA GLU A 34 -17.55 -1.66 -7.50
C GLU A 34 -17.25 -0.16 -7.43
N TYR A 35 -17.72 0.58 -8.42
CA TYR A 35 -17.49 2.02 -8.54
C TYR A 35 -18.81 2.78 -8.44
N GLN A 36 -18.81 3.91 -7.72
CA GLN A 36 -19.95 4.82 -7.67
C GLN A 36 -20.01 5.75 -8.90
N LEU A 37 -19.52 5.28 -10.05
CA LEU A 37 -19.35 6.07 -11.26
C LEU A 37 -20.18 5.47 -12.41
N PRO A 38 -21.18 6.19 -12.95
CA PRO A 38 -22.10 5.65 -13.96
C PRO A 38 -21.43 5.12 -15.22
N ARG A 39 -20.23 5.62 -15.56
CA ARG A 39 -19.51 5.27 -16.79
C ARG A 39 -18.49 4.14 -16.60
N LEU A 40 -18.30 3.64 -15.38
CA LEU A 40 -17.42 2.52 -15.12
C LEU A 40 -18.22 1.26 -14.89
N ASN A 41 -17.92 0.24 -15.68
CA ASN A 41 -18.44 -1.09 -15.42
C ASN A 41 -17.74 -1.69 -14.19
N ASN A 42 -18.52 -2.39 -13.37
CA ASN A 42 -17.94 -3.18 -12.29
C ASN A 42 -16.99 -4.24 -12.84
N LEU A 43 -15.88 -4.43 -12.14
CA LEU A 43 -14.88 -5.43 -12.49
C LEU A 43 -15.24 -6.77 -11.83
N LYS A 44 -14.61 -7.84 -12.33
CA LYS A 44 -14.64 -9.17 -11.70
C LYS A 44 -13.19 -9.55 -11.41
N GLY A 45 -12.95 -10.17 -10.26
CA GLY A 45 -11.63 -10.68 -9.90
C GLY A 45 -10.78 -9.75 -9.04
N THR A 46 -11.00 -8.43 -9.08
CA THR A 46 -10.19 -7.44 -8.35
C THR A 46 -10.01 -7.73 -6.86
N VAL A 47 -11.07 -8.16 -6.17
CA VAL A 47 -10.99 -8.56 -4.75
C VAL A 47 -10.19 -9.86 -4.59
N ASN A 48 -10.37 -10.81 -5.50
CA ASN A 48 -9.63 -12.08 -5.50
C ASN A 48 -8.15 -11.85 -5.79
N ASP A 49 -7.80 -10.90 -6.65
CA ASP A 49 -6.42 -10.52 -6.93
C ASP A 49 -5.74 -10.04 -5.64
N VAL A 50 -6.39 -9.12 -4.92
CA VAL A 50 -5.85 -8.58 -3.66
C VAL A 50 -5.69 -9.67 -2.60
N ILE A 51 -6.65 -10.59 -2.49
CA ILE A 51 -6.56 -11.73 -1.57
C ILE A 51 -5.37 -12.62 -1.95
N SER A 52 -5.25 -12.98 -3.23
CA SER A 52 -4.18 -13.86 -3.74
C SER A 52 -2.80 -13.23 -3.55
N ILE A 53 -2.67 -11.92 -3.82
CA ILE A 53 -1.44 -11.17 -3.57
C ILE A 53 -1.12 -11.14 -2.07
N LYS A 54 -2.11 -10.87 -1.21
CA LYS A 54 -1.89 -10.86 0.24
C LYS A 54 -1.38 -12.21 0.75
N GLU A 55 -2.03 -13.30 0.34
CA GLU A 55 -1.64 -14.67 0.71
C GLU A 55 -0.23 -14.99 0.23
N MET A 56 0.10 -14.66 -1.02
CA MET A 56 1.43 -14.86 -1.58
C MET A 56 2.49 -14.05 -0.84
N LEU A 57 2.24 -12.77 -0.52
CA LEU A 57 3.17 -11.94 0.24
C LEU A 57 3.47 -12.52 1.63
N MET A 58 2.44 -13.05 2.30
CA MET A 58 2.59 -13.67 3.61
C MET A 58 3.31 -15.02 3.53
N ALA A 59 2.85 -15.91 2.65
CA ALA A 59 3.31 -17.29 2.58
C ALA A 59 4.70 -17.44 1.92
N ASN A 60 5.01 -16.62 0.92
CA ASN A 60 6.21 -16.80 0.09
C ASN A 60 7.24 -15.68 0.30
N TYR A 61 6.82 -14.50 0.75
CA TYR A 61 7.70 -13.33 0.86
C TYR A 61 7.89 -12.82 2.29
N GLY A 62 7.31 -13.47 3.30
CA GLY A 62 7.56 -13.16 4.71
C GLY A 62 7.07 -11.76 5.12
N PHE A 63 5.95 -11.31 4.56
CA PHE A 63 5.27 -10.12 5.07
C PHE A 63 4.43 -10.50 6.28
N GLU A 64 4.60 -9.75 7.38
CA GLU A 64 3.73 -9.87 8.53
C GLU A 64 2.35 -9.29 8.22
N SER A 65 1.28 -10.00 8.59
CA SER A 65 -0.09 -9.55 8.28
C SER A 65 -0.42 -8.18 8.88
N SER A 66 0.19 -7.83 10.02
CA SER A 66 0.04 -6.53 10.68
C SER A 66 0.63 -5.37 9.87
N ASN A 67 1.55 -5.65 8.96
CA ASN A 67 2.21 -4.67 8.09
C ASN A 67 1.56 -4.61 6.70
N ILE A 68 0.44 -5.31 6.48
CA ILE A 68 -0.31 -5.30 5.23
C ILE A 68 -1.63 -4.55 5.45
N LYS A 69 -1.74 -3.35 4.89
CA LYS A 69 -3.00 -2.62 4.80
C LYS A 69 -3.74 -3.03 3.54
N THR A 70 -4.99 -3.48 3.68
CA THR A 70 -5.87 -3.80 2.56
C THR A 70 -7.02 -2.80 2.48
N LEU A 71 -7.31 -2.28 1.29
CA LEU A 71 -8.41 -1.36 1.01
C LEU A 71 -9.24 -1.92 -0.14
N ILE A 72 -10.44 -2.42 0.17
CA ILE A 72 -11.36 -3.00 -0.82
C ILE A 72 -12.58 -2.10 -1.00
N ASP A 73 -12.99 -1.87 -2.25
CA ASP A 73 -14.20 -1.17 -2.65
C ASP A 73 -14.38 0.14 -1.86
N ASN A 74 -15.40 0.23 -1.01
CA ASN A 74 -15.74 1.44 -0.26
C ASN A 74 -14.63 1.95 0.68
N GLN A 75 -13.64 1.11 0.99
CA GLN A 75 -12.46 1.50 1.78
C GLN A 75 -11.39 2.16 0.92
N ALA A 76 -11.37 1.95 -0.40
CA ALA A 76 -10.41 2.52 -1.33
C ALA A 76 -10.76 3.97 -1.70
N THR A 77 -11.04 4.78 -0.68
CA THR A 77 -11.25 6.22 -0.83
C THR A 77 -9.91 6.95 -0.95
N ARG A 78 -9.92 8.17 -1.50
CA ARG A 78 -8.73 9.04 -1.52
C ARG A 78 -8.13 9.22 -0.14
N SER A 79 -8.97 9.49 0.87
CA SER A 79 -8.50 9.73 2.24
C SER A 79 -7.78 8.51 2.78
N SER A 80 -8.38 7.33 2.64
CA SER A 80 -7.81 6.08 3.17
C SER A 80 -6.52 5.67 2.46
N ILE A 81 -6.41 5.90 1.15
CA ILE A 81 -5.17 5.62 0.39
C ILE A 81 -4.06 6.60 0.77
N LEU A 82 -4.37 7.88 0.92
CA LEU A 82 -3.40 8.88 1.38
C LEU A 82 -2.95 8.62 2.82
N GLU A 83 -3.88 8.22 3.70
CA GLU A 83 -3.55 7.83 5.06
C GLU A 83 -2.63 6.60 5.07
N ALA A 84 -2.97 5.55 4.31
CA ALA A 84 -2.16 4.34 4.23
C ALA A 84 -0.75 4.61 3.69
N THR A 85 -0.62 5.43 2.65
CA THR A 85 0.68 5.81 2.07
C THR A 85 1.48 6.76 2.97
N ASN A 86 0.82 7.66 3.68
CA ASN A 86 1.47 8.50 4.70
C ASN A 86 1.94 7.67 5.90
N ASN A 87 1.16 6.67 6.32
CA ASN A 87 1.58 5.74 7.36
C ASN A 87 2.84 4.98 6.94
N LEU A 88 2.92 4.47 5.71
CA LEU A 88 4.15 3.87 5.19
C LEU A 88 5.34 4.82 5.36
N LYS A 89 5.22 6.08 4.91
CA LYS A 89 6.28 7.08 5.03
C LYS A 89 6.74 7.30 6.48
N LEU A 90 5.83 7.23 7.44
CA LEU A 90 6.12 7.46 8.86
C LEU A 90 6.69 6.23 9.57
N THR A 91 6.31 5.03 9.14
CA THR A 91 6.67 3.78 9.83
C THR A 91 7.89 3.08 9.24
N THR A 92 8.21 3.33 7.97
CA THR A 92 9.36 2.68 7.30
C THR A 92 10.69 3.32 7.67
N LYS A 93 11.71 2.48 7.81
CA LYS A 93 13.12 2.82 8.06
C LYS A 93 13.96 2.59 6.80
N PRO A 94 15.20 3.12 6.74
CA PRO A 94 16.14 2.74 5.68
C PRO A 94 16.26 1.21 5.56
N ASN A 95 16.28 0.72 4.32
CA ASN A 95 16.32 -0.70 3.94
C ASN A 95 15.02 -1.51 4.15
N ASP A 96 13.95 -0.92 4.69
CA ASP A 96 12.64 -1.58 4.67
C ASP A 96 12.14 -1.77 3.23
N PHE A 97 11.33 -2.81 3.04
CA PHE A 97 10.70 -3.09 1.75
C PHE A 97 9.24 -2.62 1.75
N VAL A 98 8.87 -1.83 0.74
CA VAL A 98 7.51 -1.35 0.55
C VAL A 98 6.94 -1.91 -0.74
N PHE A 99 5.76 -2.51 -0.65
CA PHE A 99 5.00 -3.03 -1.78
C PHE A 99 3.64 -2.35 -1.88
N ILE A 100 3.32 -1.75 -3.03
CA ILE A 100 2.01 -1.16 -3.28
C ILE A 100 1.40 -1.88 -4.47
N TYR A 101 0.20 -2.44 -4.28
CA TYR A 101 -0.54 -3.14 -5.32
C TYR A 101 -1.90 -2.50 -5.53
N PHE A 102 -2.28 -2.38 -6.79
CA PHE A 102 -3.60 -1.89 -7.18
C PHE A 102 -4.18 -2.80 -8.26
N SER A 103 -5.43 -3.22 -8.07
CA SER A 103 -6.26 -3.82 -9.11
C SER A 103 -7.56 -2.99 -9.22
N GLY A 104 -7.89 -2.56 -10.43
CA GLY A 104 -8.99 -1.62 -10.69
C GLY A 104 -8.86 -0.90 -12.04
N HIS A 105 -9.78 0.03 -12.32
CA HIS A 105 -9.76 0.88 -13.51
C HIS A 105 -8.64 1.94 -13.45
N GLY A 106 -8.06 2.21 -14.61
CA GLY A 106 -7.15 3.33 -14.84
C GLY A 106 -7.61 4.17 -16.04
N THR A 107 -7.02 5.35 -16.19
CA THR A 107 -7.27 6.26 -17.31
C THR A 107 -5.96 6.93 -17.75
N SER A 108 -5.99 7.57 -18.92
CA SER A 108 -4.89 8.34 -19.50
C SER A 108 -5.21 9.82 -19.53
N SER A 109 -4.20 10.68 -19.62
CA SER A 109 -4.39 12.12 -19.81
C SER A 109 -4.99 12.51 -21.15
N ALA A 110 -5.00 11.62 -22.15
CA ALA A 110 -5.80 11.86 -23.36
C ALA A 110 -7.31 11.93 -23.06
N GLN A 111 -7.71 11.32 -21.94
CA GLN A 111 -9.09 11.26 -21.49
C GLN A 111 -9.38 12.39 -20.49
N LEU A 112 -8.42 12.77 -19.63
CA LEU A 112 -8.60 13.81 -18.61
C LEU A 112 -7.99 15.17 -19.01
N PRO A 113 -8.56 16.31 -18.57
CA PRO A 113 -7.94 17.64 -18.74
C PRO A 113 -6.78 17.82 -17.75
N MET A 114 -5.76 16.97 -17.84
CA MET A 114 -4.59 16.97 -16.96
C MET A 114 -3.34 17.22 -17.78
N GLU A 115 -2.95 18.49 -17.92
CA GLU A 115 -1.74 18.88 -18.65
C GLU A 115 -0.44 18.38 -17.97
N GLN A 116 -0.49 18.09 -16.66
CA GLN A 116 0.69 17.73 -15.88
C GLN A 116 0.91 16.20 -15.75
N TYR A 117 -0.07 15.36 -16.09
CA TYR A 117 0.00 13.91 -15.87
C TYR A 117 -0.26 13.16 -17.15
N THR A 118 0.15 11.89 -17.21
CA THR A 118 -0.06 11.00 -18.36
C THR A 118 -1.24 10.03 -18.17
N GLY A 119 -1.78 9.96 -16.95
CA GLY A 119 -2.88 9.09 -16.57
C GLY A 119 -3.13 9.06 -15.06
N GLY A 120 -4.07 8.22 -14.64
CA GLY A 120 -4.45 8.08 -13.23
C GLY A 120 -5.21 6.80 -12.95
N LEU A 121 -5.35 6.47 -11.67
CA LEU A 121 -6.20 5.37 -11.20
C LEU A 121 -7.54 5.90 -10.71
N PHE A 122 -8.60 5.17 -11.02
CA PHE A 122 -9.92 5.44 -10.47
C PHE A 122 -10.00 4.89 -9.04
N LEU A 123 -10.46 5.73 -8.12
CA LEU A 123 -10.73 5.35 -6.73
C LEU A 123 -12.22 4.98 -6.58
N TYR A 124 -12.62 4.50 -5.40
CA TYR A 124 -14.02 4.13 -5.16
C TYR A 124 -14.96 5.33 -5.28
N THR A 125 -14.50 6.47 -4.77
CA THR A 125 -15.16 7.78 -4.88
C THR A 125 -14.89 8.41 -6.24
N ASN A 126 -15.62 9.48 -6.59
CA ASN A 126 -15.51 10.26 -7.83
C ASN A 126 -14.21 11.07 -8.02
N CYS A 127 -13.09 10.50 -7.57
CA CYS A 127 -11.80 11.13 -7.47
C CYS A 127 -10.74 10.23 -8.11
N TYR A 128 -9.90 10.80 -8.98
CA TYR A 128 -8.69 10.15 -9.49
C TYR A 128 -7.47 10.67 -8.72
N VAL A 129 -6.47 9.82 -8.44
CA VAL A 129 -5.16 10.30 -7.96
C VAL A 129 -4.01 9.39 -8.42
N PHE A 130 -3.01 9.99 -9.06
CA PHE A 130 -1.60 9.76 -8.73
C PHE A 130 -0.76 11.02 -8.88
N SER A 131 -1.30 12.16 -8.41
CA SER A 131 -0.42 13.28 -8.10
C SER A 131 -0.94 14.19 -7.02
N HIS A 132 0.02 14.85 -6.38
CA HIS A 132 -0.13 15.64 -5.19
C HIS A 132 -1.25 16.70 -5.30
N GLN A 133 -2.09 16.63 -4.28
CA GLN A 133 -2.95 17.67 -3.72
C GLN A 133 -4.37 17.82 -4.26
N ASN A 134 -4.67 17.63 -5.55
CA ASN A 134 -6.02 17.92 -6.05
C ASN A 134 -6.78 16.70 -6.59
N CYS A 135 -8.01 16.54 -6.09
CA CYS A 135 -8.98 15.61 -6.63
C CYS A 135 -9.55 16.20 -7.93
N VAL A 136 -9.28 15.58 -9.07
CA VAL A 136 -10.02 15.90 -10.30
C VAL A 136 -11.33 15.11 -10.23
N LYS A 137 -12.45 15.82 -10.21
CA LYS A 137 -13.78 15.17 -10.18
C LYS A 137 -14.15 14.63 -11.55
N THR A 138 -14.89 13.53 -11.55
CA THR A 138 -15.43 12.87 -12.74
C THR A 138 -16.62 13.61 -13.38
N GLU A 139 -16.98 14.81 -12.93
CA GLU A 139 -18.12 15.58 -13.47
C GLU A 139 -17.89 15.98 -14.95
N ASN A 140 -16.63 16.01 -15.38
CA ASN A 140 -16.22 16.19 -16.78
C ASN A 140 -16.03 14.85 -17.52
N PHE A 141 -16.45 13.74 -16.92
CA PHE A 141 -16.31 12.40 -17.46
C PHE A 141 -17.60 11.70 -17.78
#